data_AF-A0A4R4TL94-F1
#
_entry.id   AF-A0A4R4TL94-F1
#
_cell.length_a   1.000
_cell.length_b   1.000
_cell.length_c   1.000
_cell.angle_alpha   90.00
_cell.angle_beta   90.00
_cell.angle_gamma   90.00
#
_symmetry.space_group_name_H-M   'P 1'
#
loop_
_entity.id
_entity.type
_entity.pdbx_description
1 polymer ?
#
loop_
_entity_poly.entity_id
_entity_poly.type
_entity_poly.pdbx_seq_one_letter_code
_entity_poly.pdbx_strand_id
1 'polypeptide(L)'
;MIERPTRGWRREVATQEAAVAAGGLDPDEAYAAELWPADFTAAVDAVLDAYEHDAAALDPVADEAVWAAVERVVLGLNVADKNYGAIETGEREELAEYIDAVLTDAGVDVGALAARRGLSRAELTDSWRDW
;
A
#
# COMPACT_ATOMS: atom_id res chain seq x y z
N MET A 1 2.73 0.10 14.62
CA MET A 1 2.11 0.68 13.41
C MET A 1 3.13 1.46 12.57
N ILE A 2 3.43 0.91 11.40
CA ILE A 2 4.21 1.56 10.34
C ILE A 2 3.42 2.76 9.78
N GLU A 3 4.10 3.78 9.24
CA GLU A 3 3.41 4.92 8.60
C GLU A 3 2.77 4.46 7.27
N ARG A 4 1.55 4.92 6.96
CA ARG A 4 0.92 4.66 5.66
C ARG A 4 1.79 5.20 4.51
N PRO A 5 2.01 4.44 3.42
CA PRO A 5 2.78 4.90 2.26
C PRO A 5 2.27 6.24 1.70
N THR A 6 0.94 6.41 1.62
CA THR A 6 0.28 7.64 1.15
C THR A 6 0.64 8.89 1.94
N ARG A 7 1.08 8.77 3.20
CA ARG A 7 1.58 9.92 3.99
C ARG A 7 2.96 10.35 3.53
N GLY A 8 3.84 9.39 3.19
CA GLY A 8 5.15 9.66 2.59
C GLY A 8 4.99 10.34 1.25
N TRP A 9 4.14 9.77 0.38
CA TRP A 9 3.86 10.31 -0.96
C TRP A 9 3.36 11.75 -0.91
N ARG A 10 2.36 12.06 -0.07
CA ARG A 10 1.85 13.44 0.08
C ARG A 10 2.86 14.40 0.67
N ARG A 11 3.76 13.92 1.54
CA ARG A 11 4.84 14.75 2.08
C ARG A 11 5.83 15.11 0.98
N GLU A 12 6.13 14.18 0.09
CA GLU A 12 7.00 14.44 -1.06
C GLU A 12 6.34 15.42 -2.05
N VAL A 13 5.05 15.26 -2.34
CA VAL A 13 4.26 16.25 -3.12
C VAL A 13 4.40 17.65 -2.51
N ALA A 14 4.07 17.80 -1.22
CA ALA A 14 4.14 19.09 -0.54
C ALA A 14 5.56 19.67 -0.51
N THR A 15 6.59 18.81 -0.42
CA THR A 15 8.00 19.21 -0.43
C THR A 15 8.40 19.78 -1.79
N GLN A 16 8.04 19.10 -2.88
CA GLN A 16 8.33 19.56 -4.23
C GLN A 16 7.54 20.82 -4.59
N GLU A 17 6.25 20.90 -4.23
CA GLU A 17 5.44 22.12 -4.40
C GLU A 17 6.05 23.33 -3.70
N ALA A 18 6.52 23.15 -2.46
CA ALA A 18 7.19 24.22 -1.72
C ALA A 18 8.53 24.62 -2.35
N ALA A 19 9.30 23.65 -2.87
CA ALA A 19 10.56 23.91 -3.56
C ALA A 19 10.35 24.68 -4.88
N VAL A 20 9.33 24.32 -5.65
CA VAL A 20 8.93 25.04 -6.87
C VAL A 20 8.51 26.47 -6.54
N ALA A 21 7.66 26.66 -5.52
CA ALA A 21 7.23 27.99 -5.09
C ALA A 21 8.39 28.88 -4.60
N ALA A 22 9.43 28.28 -4.02
CA ALA A 22 10.65 28.96 -3.60
C ALA A 22 11.65 29.19 -4.74
N GLY A 23 11.39 28.67 -5.94
CA GLY A 23 12.33 28.70 -7.08
C GLY A 23 13.56 27.80 -6.91
N GLY A 24 13.49 26.82 -5.99
CA GLY A 24 14.55 25.85 -5.72
C GLY A 24 14.44 24.55 -6.51
N LEU A 25 13.31 24.34 -7.20
CA LEU A 25 13.06 23.20 -8.09
C LEU A 25 12.37 23.72 -9.35
N ASP A 26 12.78 23.22 -10.52
CA ASP A 26 12.08 23.51 -11.77
C ASP A 26 10.71 22.80 -11.77
N PRO A 27 9.60 23.47 -12.14
CA PRO A 27 8.29 22.82 -12.29
C PRO A 27 8.33 21.54 -13.13
N ASP A 28 9.18 21.48 -14.17
CA ASP A 28 9.27 20.31 -15.05
C ASP A 28 10.03 19.13 -14.40
N GLU A 29 10.74 19.37 -13.29
CA GLU A 29 11.43 18.35 -12.48
C GLU A 29 10.56 17.87 -11.29
N ALA A 30 9.41 18.52 -11.04
CA ALA A 30 8.53 18.24 -9.91
C ALA A 30 7.54 17.09 -10.18
N TYR A 31 8.07 15.87 -10.25
CA TYR A 31 7.33 14.66 -10.62
C TYR A 31 6.26 14.21 -9.60
N ALA A 32 6.39 14.59 -8.32
CA ALA A 32 5.63 13.93 -7.23
C ALA A 32 4.12 14.10 -7.38
N ALA A 33 3.64 15.27 -7.83
CA ALA A 33 2.21 15.53 -7.98
C ALA A 33 1.59 14.76 -9.16
N GLU A 34 2.41 14.43 -10.17
CA GLU A 34 1.99 13.60 -11.30
C GLU A 34 1.97 12.12 -10.91
N LEU A 35 2.98 11.67 -10.14
CA LEU A 35 3.09 10.28 -9.70
C LEU A 35 2.08 9.94 -8.60
N TRP A 36 1.82 10.86 -7.66
CA TRP A 36 0.87 10.65 -6.57
C TRP A 36 -0.22 11.72 -6.51
N PRO A 37 -1.14 11.75 -7.50
CA PRO A 37 -2.28 12.65 -7.49
C PRO A 37 -3.13 12.51 -6.23
N ALA A 38 -3.78 13.60 -5.82
CA ALA A 38 -4.64 13.61 -4.63
C ALA A 38 -5.73 12.52 -4.70
N ASP A 39 -6.37 12.35 -5.86
CA ASP A 39 -7.43 11.35 -6.05
C ASP A 39 -6.90 9.91 -5.98
N PHE A 40 -5.69 9.65 -6.49
CA PHE A 40 -5.03 8.34 -6.36
C PHE A 40 -4.72 8.03 -4.89
N THR A 41 -4.05 8.95 -4.18
CA THR A 41 -3.70 8.71 -2.76
C THR A 41 -4.95 8.58 -1.88
N ALA A 42 -6.04 9.27 -2.20
CA ALA A 42 -7.32 9.13 -1.52
C ALA A 42 -7.97 7.76 -1.78
N ALA A 43 -7.90 7.26 -3.01
CA ALA A 43 -8.40 5.93 -3.35
C ALA A 43 -7.61 4.81 -2.63
N VAL A 44 -6.28 4.93 -2.59
CA VAL A 44 -5.42 4.01 -1.83
C VAL A 44 -5.75 4.06 -0.33
N ASP A 45 -5.90 5.26 0.25
CA ASP A 45 -6.27 5.40 1.66
C ASP A 45 -7.61 4.73 1.99
N ALA A 46 -8.61 4.85 1.13
CA ALA A 46 -9.91 4.20 1.34
C ALA A 46 -9.80 2.67 1.35
N VAL A 47 -8.92 2.11 0.51
CA VAL A 47 -8.63 0.67 0.49
C VAL A 47 -7.89 0.24 1.75
N LEU A 48 -6.89 1.01 2.18
CA LEU A 48 -6.13 0.73 3.40
C LEU A 48 -6.97 0.90 4.68
N ASP A 49 -7.87 1.89 4.72
CA ASP A 49 -8.84 2.07 5.82
C ASP A 49 -9.70 0.82 6.02
N ALA A 50 -10.27 0.30 4.93
CA ALA A 50 -11.09 -0.90 4.97
C ALA A 50 -10.28 -2.13 5.41
N TYR A 51 -9.06 -2.27 4.90
CA TYR A 51 -8.16 -3.36 5.25
C TYR A 51 -7.73 -3.33 6.72
N GLU A 52 -7.37 -2.18 7.26
CA GLU A 52 -7.01 -2.02 8.67
C GLU A 52 -8.20 -2.35 9.59
N HIS A 53 -9.41 -1.94 9.19
CA HIS A 53 -10.62 -2.30 9.91
C HIS A 53 -10.86 -3.81 9.92
N ASP A 54 -10.73 -4.46 8.76
CA ASP A 54 -10.84 -5.92 8.63
C ASP A 54 -9.78 -6.61 9.51
N ALA A 55 -8.52 -6.18 9.42
CA ALA A 55 -7.40 -6.77 10.14
C ALA A 55 -7.55 -6.68 11.67
N ALA A 56 -8.07 -5.56 12.18
CA ALA A 56 -8.33 -5.40 13.61
C ALA A 56 -9.42 -6.35 14.15
N ALA A 57 -10.27 -6.89 13.27
CA ALA A 57 -11.33 -7.83 13.62
C ALA A 57 -10.98 -9.31 13.30
N LEU A 58 -9.82 -9.58 12.70
CA LEU A 58 -9.41 -10.93 12.32
C LEU A 58 -9.08 -11.80 13.54
N ASP A 59 -9.43 -13.09 13.44
CA ASP A 59 -8.81 -14.13 14.26
C ASP A 59 -7.44 -14.47 13.63
N PRO A 60 -6.31 -14.22 14.31
CA PRO A 60 -4.98 -14.36 13.72
C PRO A 60 -4.60 -15.81 13.38
N VAL A 61 -5.35 -16.81 13.85
CA VAL A 61 -5.13 -18.23 13.49
C VAL A 61 -6.05 -18.72 12.36
N ALA A 62 -6.98 -17.88 11.88
CA ALA A 62 -7.91 -18.23 10.82
C ALA A 62 -7.31 -17.93 9.43
N ASP A 63 -6.40 -18.79 8.97
CA ASP A 63 -5.64 -18.61 7.71
C ASP A 63 -6.49 -18.13 6.52
N GLU A 64 -7.61 -18.80 6.25
CA GLU A 64 -8.46 -18.45 5.10
C GLU A 64 -9.07 -17.05 5.23
N ALA A 65 -9.39 -16.61 6.44
CA ALA A 65 -9.89 -15.26 6.68
C ALA A 65 -8.79 -14.22 6.45
N VAL A 66 -7.56 -14.52 6.88
CA VAL A 66 -6.40 -13.64 6.65
C VAL A 66 -6.10 -13.53 5.16
N TRP A 67 -6.06 -14.65 4.43
CA TRP A 67 -5.82 -14.64 2.99
C TRP A 67 -6.92 -13.89 2.22
N ALA A 68 -8.18 -14.04 2.61
CA ALA A 68 -9.28 -13.28 2.01
C ALA A 68 -9.16 -11.77 2.27
N ALA A 69 -8.62 -11.34 3.42
CA ALA A 69 -8.34 -9.94 3.68
C ALA A 69 -7.21 -9.40 2.79
N VAL A 70 -6.13 -10.18 2.61
CA VAL A 70 -5.02 -9.84 1.70
C VAL A 70 -5.50 -9.75 0.25
N GLU A 71 -6.29 -10.71 -0.21
CA GLU A 71 -6.88 -10.68 -1.55
C GLU A 71 -7.71 -9.41 -1.76
N ARG A 72 -8.60 -9.09 -0.82
CA ARG A 72 -9.47 -7.90 -0.92
C ARG A 72 -8.67 -6.61 -1.00
N VAL A 73 -7.64 -6.44 -0.17
CA VAL A 73 -6.83 -5.20 -0.20
C VAL A 73 -6.05 -5.09 -1.51
N VAL A 74 -5.44 -6.18 -2.00
CA VAL A 74 -4.68 -6.15 -3.26
C VAL A 74 -5.59 -5.85 -4.44
N LEU A 75 -6.75 -6.50 -4.54
CA LEU A 75 -7.74 -6.20 -5.60
C LEU A 75 -8.27 -4.76 -5.51
N GLY A 76 -8.44 -4.23 -4.30
CA GLY A 76 -8.78 -2.82 -4.09
C GLY A 76 -7.70 -1.89 -4.62
N LEU A 77 -6.43 -2.21 -4.38
CA LEU A 77 -5.28 -1.45 -4.89
C LEU A 77 -5.19 -1.52 -6.43
N ASN A 78 -5.46 -2.68 -7.05
CA ASN A 78 -5.54 -2.78 -8.52
C ASN A 78 -6.62 -1.83 -9.08
N VAL A 79 -7.77 -1.71 -8.41
CA VAL A 79 -8.84 -0.78 -8.82
C VAL A 79 -8.42 0.67 -8.62
N ALA A 80 -7.77 0.99 -7.49
CA ALA A 80 -7.29 2.33 -7.21
C ALA A 80 -6.26 2.79 -8.25
N ASP A 81 -5.39 1.88 -8.69
CA ASP A 81 -4.32 2.17 -9.64
C ASP A 81 -4.77 2.23 -11.11
N LYS A 82 -5.87 1.55 -11.46
CA LYS A 82 -6.31 1.34 -12.86
C LYS A 82 -6.32 2.58 -13.77
N ASN A 83 -6.61 3.76 -13.21
CA ASN A 83 -6.69 5.00 -13.98
C ASN A 83 -5.41 5.85 -13.93
N TYR A 84 -4.45 5.49 -13.07
CA TYR A 84 -3.24 6.26 -12.82
C TYR A 84 -1.98 5.53 -13.28
N GLY A 85 -1.89 4.21 -13.10
CA GLY A 85 -0.66 3.46 -13.33
C GLY A 85 0.49 3.99 -12.46
N ALA A 86 0.16 4.39 -11.23
CA ALA A 86 1.03 5.06 -10.27
C ALA A 86 1.70 4.08 -9.31
N ILE A 87 1.20 2.85 -9.18
CA ILE A 87 1.88 1.82 -8.40
C ILE A 87 3.03 1.24 -9.23
N GLU A 88 4.22 1.81 -9.07
CA GLU A 88 5.44 1.28 -9.66
C GLU A 88 6.18 0.34 -8.70
N THR A 89 7.46 0.08 -8.96
CA THR A 89 8.28 -0.81 -8.13
C THR A 89 8.46 -0.31 -6.70
N GLY A 90 8.56 1.01 -6.48
CA GLY A 90 8.71 1.58 -5.14
C GLY A 90 7.41 1.45 -4.34
N GLU A 91 6.31 1.93 -4.90
CA GLU A 91 4.98 1.88 -4.30
C GLU A 91 4.55 0.45 -4.04
N ARG A 92 4.88 -0.49 -4.94
CA ARG A 92 4.71 -1.93 -4.72
C ARG A 92 5.28 -2.38 -3.39
N GLU A 93 6.55 -2.08 -3.19
CA GLU A 93 7.31 -2.58 -2.05
C GLU A 93 6.78 -1.95 -0.76
N GLU A 94 6.50 -0.65 -0.78
CA GLU A 94 5.91 0.07 0.35
C GLU A 94 4.50 -0.45 0.70
N LEU A 95 3.64 -0.71 -0.30
CA LEU A 95 2.31 -1.26 -0.08
C LEU A 95 2.34 -2.69 0.44
N ALA A 96 3.20 -3.55 -0.12
CA ALA A 96 3.38 -4.92 0.33
C ALA A 96 3.91 -4.98 1.77
N GLU A 97 4.90 -4.14 2.11
CA GLU A 97 5.42 -4.00 3.47
C GLU A 97 4.32 -3.50 4.43
N TYR A 98 3.53 -2.51 4.01
CA TYR A 98 2.43 -2.00 4.83
C TYR A 98 1.38 -3.07 5.13
N ILE A 99 0.95 -3.83 4.11
CA ILE A 99 -0.02 -4.92 4.25
C ILE A 99 0.48 -5.97 5.25
N ASP A 100 1.72 -6.40 5.11
CA ASP A 100 2.38 -7.34 6.01
C ASP A 100 2.48 -6.82 7.45
N ALA A 101 2.86 -5.54 7.61
CA ALA A 101 3.01 -4.91 8.91
C ALA A 101 1.68 -4.80 9.66
N VAL A 102 0.57 -4.50 8.97
CA VAL A 102 -0.77 -4.46 9.57
C VAL A 102 -1.18 -5.84 10.10
N LEU A 103 -0.95 -6.92 9.35
CA LEU A 103 -1.23 -8.29 9.84
C LEU A 103 -0.35 -8.67 11.03
N THR A 104 0.93 -8.31 10.96
CA THR A 104 1.87 -8.55 12.05
C THR A 104 1.43 -7.83 13.33
N ASP A 105 0.96 -6.58 13.22
CA ASP A 105 0.42 -5.79 14.34
C ASP A 105 -0.88 -6.40 14.89
N ALA A 106 -1.71 -6.99 14.02
CA ALA A 106 -2.89 -7.79 14.39
C ALA A 106 -2.55 -9.18 14.99
N GLY A 107 -1.27 -9.53 15.13
CA GLY A 107 -0.82 -10.77 15.75
C GLY A 107 -0.74 -11.99 14.82
N VAL A 108 -0.87 -11.79 13.51
CA VAL A 108 -0.69 -12.85 12.51
C VAL A 108 0.81 -13.13 12.34
N ASP A 109 1.21 -14.41 12.43
CA ASP A 109 2.52 -14.84 11.95
C ASP A 109 2.48 -14.99 10.43
N VAL A 110 2.72 -13.89 9.71
CA VAL A 110 2.66 -13.83 8.24
C VAL A 110 3.66 -14.79 7.60
N GLY A 111 4.83 -14.98 8.20
CA GLY A 111 5.83 -15.91 7.71
C GLY A 111 5.33 -17.35 7.76
N ALA A 112 4.75 -17.76 8.89
CA ALA A 112 4.15 -19.09 9.03
C ALA A 112 2.90 -19.26 8.14
N LEU A 113 2.08 -18.22 8.00
CA LEU A 113 0.91 -18.20 7.10
C LEU A 113 1.31 -18.48 5.64
N ALA A 114 2.29 -17.74 5.13
CA ALA A 114 2.81 -17.92 3.77
C ALA A 114 3.44 -19.30 3.59
N ALA A 115 4.25 -19.73 4.56
CA ALA A 115 4.93 -21.03 4.50
C ALA A 115 3.97 -22.22 4.45
N ARG A 116 2.79 -22.14 5.10
CA ARG A 116 1.74 -23.17 5.01
C ARG A 116 1.18 -23.35 3.60
N ARG A 117 1.36 -22.37 2.70
CA ARG A 117 1.02 -22.43 1.27
C ARG A 117 2.24 -22.59 0.36
N GLY A 118 3.43 -22.82 0.91
CA GLY A 118 4.67 -22.95 0.14
C GLY A 118 5.20 -21.63 -0.43
N LEU A 119 4.77 -20.50 0.14
CA LEU A 119 5.18 -19.15 -0.25
C LEU A 119 6.14 -18.57 0.80
N SER A 120 6.97 -17.63 0.38
CA SER A 120 7.72 -16.76 1.29
C SER A 120 6.84 -15.61 1.79
N ARG A 121 7.23 -15.00 2.91
CA ARG A 121 6.57 -13.80 3.45
C ARG A 121 6.48 -12.66 2.43
N ALA A 122 7.50 -12.51 1.58
CA ALA A 122 7.55 -11.47 0.56
C ALA A 122 6.52 -11.68 -0.56
N GLU A 123 6.07 -12.93 -0.77
CA GLU A 123 5.10 -13.29 -1.80
C GLU A 123 3.64 -13.14 -1.36
N LEU A 124 3.40 -12.55 -0.18
CA LEU A 124 2.06 -12.42 0.43
C LEU A 124 1.02 -11.83 -0.54
N THR A 125 1.41 -10.81 -1.30
CA THR A 125 0.49 -10.07 -2.19
C THR A 125 0.51 -10.58 -3.63
N ASP A 126 1.52 -11.37 -3.99
CA ASP A 126 1.91 -11.66 -5.38
C ASP A 126 0.82 -12.28 -6.24
N SER A 127 -0.06 -13.07 -5.63
CA SER A 127 -1.08 -13.85 -6.36
C SER A 127 -2.17 -13.00 -7.00
N TRP A 128 -2.34 -11.74 -6.57
CA TRP A 128 -3.47 -10.90 -6.98
C TRP A 128 -3.08 -9.56 -7.60
N ARG A 129 -1.79 -9.24 -7.70
CA ARG A 129 -1.34 -7.95 -8.23
C ARG A 129 -1.51 -7.89 -9.74
N ASP A 130 -2.12 -6.82 -10.23
CA ASP A 130 -2.19 -6.49 -11.66
C ASP A 130 -1.28 -5.30 -12.05
N TRP A 131 -0.65 -4.68 -11.06
CA TRP A 131 0.29 -3.56 -11.17
C TRP A 131 1.75 -4.02 -11.05
#